data_AF-A0A7S2SGK2-F1
#
_entry.id   AF-A0A7S2SGK2-F1
#
_cell.length_a   1.000
_cell.length_b   1.000
_cell.length_c   1.000
_cell.angle_alpha   90.00
_cell.angle_beta   90.00
_cell.angle_gamma   90.00
#
_symmetry.space_group_name_H-M   'P 1'
#
loop_
_entity.id
_entity.type
_entity.pdbx_description
1 polymer ?
#
loop_
_entity_poly.entity_id
_entity_poly.type
_entity_poly.pdbx_seq_one_letter_code
_entity_poly.pdbx_strand_id
1 'polypeptide(L)'
;KQTNKQTNKQKENNKKRKETRTRTMRFELLGVLAGLGLAFGFPVQEGPLDTDARCVGRYGTDMDGVLSSFKLLADDGLANDRYGQAVGIGEHYAVVGAPNKATPADHCQGVVYIYRRVEETWVLDGKIESPNPETGFFFGESVAVYQSTVVIGKSRASLKQGAASVYERDATGTWVETALLTADDGAEGDRFGISVAIDGNAIVIGAFGDDAEGASNAGSAYVYEKASNVWSLSAQLAPSTTAQGHFGKDVDISGTTVLVGAPGLDNKGAAFFYSKAGGTWSLVETVLAADGASGDKFGESVAVDDATAVIGAPGVSSGAGAAYVFRGTTSRILRGRNLGYL
;
A
#
# COMPACT_ATOMS: atom_id res chain seq x y z
N LYS A 1 -28.43 -59.66 28.94
CA LYS A 1 -28.58 -58.95 30.24
C LYS A 1 -27.46 -59.39 31.17
N GLN A 2 -26.30 -58.76 31.09
CA GLN A 2 -25.23 -58.72 32.10
C GLN A 2 -24.03 -58.06 31.42
N THR A 3 -23.87 -56.76 31.66
CA THR A 3 -22.60 -55.98 31.61
C THR A 3 -22.96 -54.53 31.91
N ASN A 4 -23.44 -54.28 33.13
CA ASN A 4 -23.66 -52.93 33.63
C ASN A 4 -23.46 -52.92 35.15
N LYS A 5 -22.19 -52.95 35.58
CA LYS A 5 -21.72 -52.70 36.96
C LYS A 5 -20.20 -52.91 37.03
N GLN A 6 -19.42 -51.94 36.56
CA GLN A 6 -18.05 -51.67 37.02
C GLN A 6 -17.44 -50.56 36.16
N THR A 7 -17.68 -49.31 36.55
CA THR A 7 -16.82 -48.13 36.23
C THR A 7 -17.28 -46.84 36.91
N ASN A 8 -18.41 -46.84 37.64
CA ASN A 8 -18.85 -45.71 38.47
C ASN A 8 -18.18 -45.63 39.87
N LYS A 9 -16.92 -46.05 40.01
CA LYS A 9 -16.20 -46.03 41.30
C LYS A 9 -14.85 -45.31 41.29
N GLN A 10 -14.58 -44.50 40.25
CA GLN A 10 -13.29 -43.80 40.09
C GLN A 10 -13.40 -42.27 39.93
N LYS A 11 -14.60 -41.68 40.00
CA LYS A 11 -14.82 -40.23 39.86
C LYS A 11 -15.09 -39.46 41.17
N GLU A 12 -15.03 -40.11 42.33
CA GLU A 12 -15.32 -39.46 43.64
C GLU A 12 -14.11 -39.26 44.57
N ASN A 13 -12.90 -39.68 44.20
CA ASN A 13 -11.73 -39.63 45.11
C ASN A 13 -10.67 -38.56 44.82
N ASN A 14 -10.83 -37.70 43.81
CA ASN A 14 -9.88 -36.60 43.53
C ASN A 14 -10.43 -35.19 43.85
N LYS A 15 -11.64 -35.08 44.43
CA LYS A 15 -12.24 -33.79 44.81
C LYS A 15 -12.11 -33.44 46.30
N LYS A 16 -11.33 -34.21 47.08
CA LYS A 16 -11.08 -33.96 48.51
C LYS A 16 -9.63 -34.27 48.88
N ARG A 17 -8.69 -33.43 48.48
CA ARG A 17 -7.41 -33.27 49.22
C ARG A 17 -6.70 -31.96 48.83
N LYS A 18 -6.78 -31.03 49.80
CA LYS A 18 -5.79 -29.99 50.13
C LYS A 18 -5.91 -28.63 49.45
N GLU A 19 -6.93 -27.89 49.88
CA GLU A 19 -6.73 -26.53 50.36
C GLU A 19 -5.92 -26.53 51.69
N THR A 20 -5.27 -25.40 51.98
CA THR A 20 -4.67 -24.96 53.27
C THR A 20 -3.17 -25.19 53.48
N ARG A 21 -2.34 -24.17 53.17
CA ARG A 21 -1.61 -23.41 54.22
C ARG A 21 -0.85 -22.20 53.64
N THR A 22 -1.25 -21.05 54.16
CA THR A 22 -0.67 -19.71 54.14
C THR A 22 0.79 -19.66 54.63
N ARG A 23 1.65 -18.83 54.01
CA ARG A 23 2.62 -18.02 54.77
C ARG A 23 3.16 -16.83 53.98
N THR A 24 2.77 -15.64 54.43
CA THR A 24 3.37 -14.33 54.20
C THR A 24 4.79 -14.29 54.77
N MET A 25 5.76 -13.75 54.02
CA MET A 25 6.90 -13.01 54.58
C MET A 25 7.39 -11.96 53.57
N ARG A 26 7.36 -10.70 54.00
CA ARG A 26 8.11 -9.57 53.42
C ARG A 26 9.56 -9.64 53.91
N PHE A 27 10.52 -9.32 53.05
CA PHE A 27 11.81 -8.75 53.43
C PHE A 27 12.25 -7.79 52.31
N GLU A 28 12.42 -6.51 52.66
CA GLU A 28 13.21 -5.56 51.87
C GLU A 28 14.69 -5.74 52.24
N LEU A 29 15.61 -5.71 51.26
CA LEU A 29 16.87 -4.96 51.35
C LEU A 29 17.58 -4.84 49.98
N LEU A 30 18.11 -3.65 49.72
CA LEU A 30 18.93 -3.20 48.59
C LEU A 30 20.14 -4.09 48.24
N GLY A 31 20.53 -4.09 46.95
CA GLY A 31 21.87 -4.47 46.50
C GLY A 31 22.06 -4.36 44.98
N VAL A 32 22.73 -3.29 44.53
CA VAL A 32 23.19 -3.06 43.14
C VAL A 32 24.40 -3.95 42.83
N LEU A 33 24.47 -4.59 41.64
CA LEU A 33 25.65 -4.64 40.75
C LEU A 33 25.40 -5.48 39.48
N ALA A 34 25.99 -4.98 38.40
CA ALA A 34 25.89 -5.39 37.00
C ALA A 34 26.64 -6.69 36.65
N GLY A 35 26.34 -7.25 35.46
CA GLY A 35 27.35 -7.96 34.67
C GLY A 35 26.89 -9.23 33.92
N LEU A 36 26.95 -9.13 32.59
CA LEU A 36 27.10 -10.20 31.58
C LEU A 36 25.90 -11.13 31.28
N GLY A 37 25.14 -10.74 30.25
CA GLY A 37 24.44 -11.68 29.38
C GLY A 37 25.34 -12.05 28.19
N LEU A 38 25.73 -13.33 28.10
CA LEU A 38 26.39 -13.91 26.93
C LEU A 38 25.33 -14.27 25.88
N ALA A 39 25.32 -13.57 24.74
CA ALA A 39 24.59 -13.96 23.54
C ALA A 39 25.50 -14.81 22.63
N PHE A 40 25.03 -16.01 22.25
CA PHE A 40 25.68 -16.85 21.26
C PHE A 40 25.42 -16.28 19.86
N GLY A 41 26.45 -15.73 19.22
CA GLY A 41 26.44 -15.36 17.80
C GLY A 41 27.06 -16.46 16.95
N PHE A 42 26.33 -16.94 15.94
CA PHE A 42 26.90 -17.71 14.83
C PHE A 42 27.46 -16.73 13.78
N PRO A 43 28.67 -16.92 13.26
CA PRO A 43 29.21 -16.04 12.22
C PRO A 43 28.58 -16.37 10.86
N VAL A 44 27.96 -15.38 10.22
CA VAL A 44 27.59 -15.43 8.81
C VAL A 44 28.84 -15.15 7.97
N GLN A 45 29.13 -16.03 7.02
CA GLN A 45 30.25 -15.91 6.11
C GLN A 45 29.87 -14.97 4.96
N GLU A 46 30.42 -13.76 4.94
CA GLU A 46 30.25 -12.81 3.83
C GLU A 46 30.99 -13.32 2.58
N GLY A 47 30.26 -13.50 1.48
CA GLY A 47 30.83 -13.74 0.16
C GLY A 47 31.44 -12.46 -0.43
N PRO A 48 32.35 -12.56 -1.41
CA PRO A 48 33.05 -11.41 -1.95
C PRO A 48 32.08 -10.43 -2.63
N LEU A 49 32.24 -9.15 -2.28
CA LEU A 49 31.53 -8.02 -2.87
C LEU A 49 31.80 -7.95 -4.38
N ASP A 50 30.73 -7.96 -5.16
CA ASP A 50 30.76 -7.63 -6.59
C ASP A 50 31.13 -6.15 -6.76
N THR A 51 32.28 -5.88 -7.37
CA THR A 51 32.88 -4.55 -7.49
C THR A 51 32.32 -3.69 -8.62
N ASP A 52 31.25 -4.11 -9.31
CA ASP A 52 30.69 -3.34 -10.44
C ASP A 52 29.34 -2.64 -10.17
N ALA A 53 28.86 -2.61 -8.93
CA ALA A 53 27.71 -1.79 -8.54
C ALA A 53 28.10 -0.31 -8.34
N ARG A 54 28.32 0.43 -9.43
CA ARG A 54 28.40 1.90 -9.41
C ARG A 54 27.01 2.52 -9.31
N CYS A 55 26.40 2.40 -8.13
CA CYS A 55 25.36 3.29 -7.59
C CYS A 55 25.16 2.95 -6.10
N VAL A 56 26.22 3.13 -5.29
CA VAL A 56 26.05 3.26 -3.84
C VAL A 56 25.99 4.74 -3.55
N GLY A 57 24.78 5.26 -3.34
CA GLY A 57 24.61 6.59 -2.76
C GLY A 57 25.40 6.64 -1.46
N ARG A 58 26.36 7.56 -1.38
CA ARG A 58 27.02 7.87 -0.11
C ARG A 58 25.93 8.37 0.84
N TYR A 59 25.54 7.56 1.81
CA TYR A 59 24.90 8.07 3.00
C TYR A 59 25.92 8.98 3.67
N GLY A 60 25.72 10.29 3.53
CA GLY A 60 26.39 11.27 4.37
C GLY A 60 26.05 10.93 5.82
N THR A 61 27.09 10.71 6.60
CA THR A 61 27.05 10.46 8.04
C THR A 61 26.49 11.70 8.75
N ASP A 62 25.19 11.72 9.02
CA ASP A 62 24.55 12.65 9.97
C ASP A 62 23.23 12.06 10.53
N MET A 63 23.12 10.72 10.60
CA MET A 63 21.97 10.01 11.19
C MET A 63 22.43 8.88 12.15
N ASP A 64 23.64 8.97 12.69
CA ASP A 64 24.14 8.02 13.69
C ASP A 64 23.44 8.27 15.03
N GLY A 65 22.25 7.65 15.19
CA GLY A 65 21.54 7.56 16.47
C GLY A 65 20.02 7.69 16.44
N VAL A 66 19.39 8.01 15.30
CA VAL A 66 17.94 8.30 15.23
C VAL A 66 17.15 7.26 14.43
N LEU A 67 17.80 6.48 13.56
CA LEU A 67 17.12 5.47 12.74
C LEU A 67 17.68 4.08 13.04
N SER A 68 16.88 3.25 13.71
CA SER A 68 17.06 1.80 13.65
C SER A 68 16.55 1.32 12.29
N SER A 69 17.39 0.63 11.53
CA SER A 69 16.95 -0.01 10.29
C SER A 69 16.37 -1.40 10.57
N PHE A 70 15.19 -1.67 10.05
CA PHE A 70 14.55 -2.99 10.08
C PHE A 70 14.29 -3.45 8.65
N LYS A 71 14.77 -4.65 8.30
CA LYS A 71 14.60 -5.21 6.95
C LYS A 71 13.39 -6.14 6.93
N LEU A 72 12.38 -5.79 6.14
CA LEU A 72 11.27 -6.69 5.83
C LEU A 72 11.71 -7.69 4.75
N LEU A 73 11.58 -8.97 5.05
CA LEU A 73 11.89 -10.06 4.12
C LEU A 73 10.66 -10.95 3.99
N ALA A 74 10.29 -11.28 2.75
CA ALA A 74 9.46 -12.45 2.50
C ALA A 74 10.18 -13.69 3.01
N ASP A 75 9.50 -14.49 3.81
CA ASP A 75 9.99 -15.76 4.36
C ASP A 75 10.22 -16.83 3.28
N ASP A 76 9.47 -16.73 2.18
CA ASP A 76 9.51 -17.64 1.03
C ASP A 76 10.03 -16.94 -0.25
N GLY A 77 10.70 -15.80 -0.15
CA GLY A 77 11.11 -14.97 -1.29
C GLY A 77 12.08 -15.67 -2.25
N LEU A 78 11.78 -15.60 -3.55
CA LEU A 78 12.62 -16.15 -4.63
C LEU A 78 13.12 -15.05 -5.58
N ALA A 79 14.11 -15.41 -6.40
CA ALA A 79 14.62 -14.53 -7.44
C ALA A 79 13.49 -14.15 -8.42
N ASN A 80 13.43 -12.87 -8.80
CA ASN A 80 12.44 -12.30 -9.73
C ASN A 80 10.99 -12.19 -9.22
N ASP A 81 10.71 -12.49 -7.94
CA ASP A 81 9.37 -12.29 -7.34
C ASP A 81 8.93 -10.81 -7.34
N ARG A 82 9.88 -9.88 -7.53
CA ARG A 82 9.69 -8.43 -7.43
C ARG A 82 9.06 -8.00 -6.10
N TYR A 83 9.40 -8.72 -5.03
CA TYR A 83 9.09 -8.31 -3.67
C TYR A 83 9.58 -6.88 -3.41
N GLY A 84 8.69 -6.00 -2.96
CA GLY A 84 8.99 -4.58 -2.75
C GLY A 84 8.73 -3.70 -3.97
N GLN A 85 8.19 -4.23 -5.08
CA GLN A 85 7.77 -3.40 -6.22
C GLN A 85 6.68 -2.40 -5.80
N ALA A 86 5.79 -2.80 -4.92
CA ALA A 86 4.78 -1.94 -4.32
C ALA A 86 4.85 -2.05 -2.80
N VAL A 87 4.71 -0.91 -2.13
CA VAL A 87 4.69 -0.82 -0.67
C VAL A 87 3.59 0.12 -0.23
N GLY A 88 2.92 -0.22 0.87
CA GLY A 88 1.96 0.64 1.55
C GLY A 88 2.25 0.58 3.04
N ILE A 89 2.08 1.70 3.74
CA ILE A 89 2.28 1.76 5.19
C ILE A 89 1.19 2.58 5.84
N GLY A 90 0.68 2.07 6.95
CA GLY A 90 -0.23 2.76 7.85
C GLY A 90 0.25 2.64 9.29
N GLU A 91 -0.56 3.12 10.23
CA GLU A 91 -0.21 3.13 11.65
C GLU A 91 0.12 1.74 12.21
N HIS A 92 -0.63 0.72 11.78
CA HIS A 92 -0.56 -0.63 12.33
C HIS A 92 -0.01 -1.67 11.37
N TYR A 93 -0.05 -1.42 10.06
CA TYR A 93 0.33 -2.41 9.05
C TYR A 93 1.22 -1.80 7.98
N ALA A 94 2.17 -2.59 7.51
CA ALA A 94 2.92 -2.37 6.29
C ALA A 94 2.60 -3.51 5.33
N VAL A 95 2.40 -3.18 4.06
CA VAL A 95 2.00 -4.12 3.02
C VAL A 95 3.04 -4.07 1.92
N VAL A 96 3.47 -5.24 1.45
CA VAL A 96 4.50 -5.35 0.42
C VAL A 96 4.03 -6.30 -0.68
N GLY A 97 3.99 -5.79 -1.91
CA GLY A 97 3.65 -6.55 -3.10
C GLY A 97 4.84 -7.31 -3.69
N ALA A 98 4.58 -8.50 -4.20
CA ALA A 98 5.49 -9.34 -4.96
C ALA A 98 4.75 -9.87 -6.20
N PRO A 99 4.47 -8.99 -7.20
CA PRO A 99 3.54 -9.29 -8.30
C PRO A 99 3.99 -10.39 -9.26
N ASN A 100 5.28 -10.74 -9.23
CA ASN A 100 5.84 -11.80 -10.07
C ASN A 100 6.00 -13.13 -9.33
N LYS A 101 5.67 -13.19 -8.04
CA LYS A 101 5.80 -14.42 -7.27
C LYS A 101 4.94 -15.52 -7.88
N ALA A 102 5.59 -16.64 -8.20
CA ALA A 102 4.90 -17.85 -8.62
C ALA A 102 4.23 -18.51 -7.42
N THR A 103 2.97 -18.90 -7.57
CA THR A 103 2.28 -19.76 -6.60
C THR A 103 2.45 -21.23 -7.04
N PRO A 104 2.17 -22.22 -6.16
CA PRO A 104 2.29 -23.65 -6.50
C PRO A 104 1.49 -24.11 -7.74
N ALA A 105 0.60 -23.27 -8.26
CA ALA A 105 -0.13 -23.47 -9.51
C ALA A 105 0.62 -22.98 -10.78
N ASP A 106 1.92 -22.69 -10.68
CA ASP A 106 2.85 -22.47 -11.81
C ASP A 106 2.58 -21.25 -12.72
N HIS A 107 1.89 -20.22 -12.20
CA HIS A 107 1.73 -18.95 -12.89
C HIS A 107 2.20 -17.78 -12.00
N CYS A 108 2.83 -16.77 -12.60
CA CYS A 108 3.24 -15.51 -11.96
C CYS A 108 1.98 -14.71 -11.58
N GLN A 109 1.29 -15.18 -10.56
CA GLN A 109 0.03 -14.60 -10.06
C GLN A 109 0.30 -13.50 -9.06
N GLY A 110 1.47 -13.48 -8.41
CA GLY A 110 1.79 -12.46 -7.44
C GLY A 110 1.17 -12.72 -6.06
N VAL A 111 1.83 -12.15 -5.06
CA VAL A 111 1.52 -12.33 -3.64
C VAL A 111 1.71 -11.01 -2.91
N VAL A 112 0.92 -10.80 -1.85
CA VAL A 112 1.05 -9.65 -0.97
C VAL A 112 1.36 -10.10 0.45
N TYR A 113 2.37 -9.50 1.06
CA TYR A 113 2.79 -9.75 2.43
C TYR A 113 2.31 -8.61 3.32
N ILE A 114 1.75 -8.97 4.48
CA ILE A 114 1.25 -8.01 5.46
C ILE A 114 2.09 -8.15 6.72
N TYR A 115 2.65 -7.04 7.16
CA TYR A 115 3.42 -6.94 8.39
C TYR A 115 2.65 -6.09 9.38
N ARG A 116 2.57 -6.54 10.63
CA ARG A 116 1.95 -5.80 11.72
C ARG A 116 3.02 -5.16 12.61
N ARG A 117 2.78 -3.92 13.01
CA ARG A 117 3.63 -3.23 13.97
C ARG A 117 3.45 -3.86 15.35
N VAL A 118 4.56 -4.23 15.98
CA VAL A 118 4.62 -4.70 17.37
C VAL A 118 5.74 -3.91 18.04
N GLU A 119 5.36 -2.99 18.93
CA GLU A 119 6.29 -2.03 19.53
C GLU A 119 7.03 -1.22 18.42
N GLU A 120 8.36 -1.29 18.39
CA GLU A 120 9.21 -0.64 17.40
C GLU A 120 9.67 -1.57 16.27
N THR A 121 9.07 -2.76 16.15
CA THR A 121 9.37 -3.73 15.08
C THR A 121 8.14 -4.06 14.25
N TRP A 122 8.39 -4.74 13.12
CA TRP A 122 7.38 -5.26 12.22
C TRP A 122 7.49 -6.77 12.17
N VAL A 123 6.37 -7.47 12.29
CA VAL A 123 6.31 -8.93 12.21
C VAL A 123 5.37 -9.35 11.08
N LEU A 124 5.72 -10.42 10.35
CA LEU A 124 4.83 -10.97 9.32
C LEU A 124 3.53 -11.42 9.98
N ASP A 125 2.42 -10.80 9.59
CA ASP A 125 1.09 -11.04 10.12
C ASP A 125 0.26 -11.94 9.18
N GLY A 126 0.48 -11.82 7.87
CA GLY A 126 -0.23 -12.62 6.88
C GLY A 126 0.38 -12.55 5.49
N LYS A 127 -0.05 -13.50 4.66
CA LYS A 127 0.29 -13.60 3.24
C LYS A 127 -1.02 -13.79 2.47
N ILE A 128 -1.24 -12.97 1.45
CA ILE A 128 -2.41 -13.04 0.58
C ILE A 128 -1.95 -13.49 -0.79
N GLU A 129 -2.49 -14.62 -1.23
CA GLU A 129 -2.29 -15.17 -2.57
C GLU A 129 -3.55 -14.89 -3.40
N SER A 130 -3.39 -14.67 -4.71
CA SER A 130 -4.54 -14.50 -5.60
C SER A 130 -5.42 -15.76 -5.55
N PRO A 131 -6.74 -15.65 -5.24
CA PRO A 131 -7.62 -16.82 -5.14
C PRO A 131 -7.86 -17.50 -6.49
N ASN A 132 -7.64 -16.79 -7.61
CA ASN A 132 -7.87 -17.27 -8.96
C ASN A 132 -6.55 -17.39 -9.74
N PRO A 133 -6.03 -18.60 -9.92
CA PRO A 133 -4.73 -18.80 -10.54
C PRO A 133 -4.67 -18.49 -12.04
N GLU A 134 -5.82 -18.50 -12.72
CA GLU A 134 -5.91 -18.30 -14.18
C GLU A 134 -6.02 -16.82 -14.61
N THR A 135 -6.40 -15.92 -13.70
CA THR A 135 -6.61 -14.49 -13.99
C THR A 135 -5.76 -13.56 -13.12
N GLY A 136 -4.90 -14.13 -12.26
CA GLY A 136 -4.16 -13.42 -11.23
C GLY A 136 -2.92 -12.65 -11.67
N PHE A 137 -2.61 -12.47 -12.96
CA PHE A 137 -1.36 -11.79 -13.35
C PHE A 137 -1.23 -10.41 -12.68
N PHE A 138 -0.06 -10.13 -12.08
CA PHE A 138 0.28 -8.86 -11.42
C PHE A 138 -0.50 -8.56 -10.12
N PHE A 139 -0.96 -9.56 -9.36
CA PHE A 139 -1.52 -9.33 -8.02
C PHE A 139 -0.49 -8.68 -7.09
N GLY A 140 -0.83 -7.52 -6.52
CA GLY A 140 0.12 -6.77 -5.69
C GLY A 140 1.09 -5.91 -6.50
N GLU A 141 0.75 -5.58 -7.75
CA GLU A 141 1.46 -4.56 -8.53
C GLU A 141 1.29 -3.16 -7.95
N SER A 142 0.18 -2.93 -7.26
CA SER A 142 -0.04 -1.79 -6.39
C SER A 142 -0.72 -2.24 -5.10
N VAL A 143 -0.39 -1.60 -3.98
CA VAL A 143 -0.96 -1.91 -2.66
C VAL A 143 -1.18 -0.62 -1.89
N ALA A 144 -2.26 -0.56 -1.11
CA ALA A 144 -2.50 0.52 -0.17
C ALA A 144 -3.15 -0.04 1.11
N VAL A 145 -2.95 0.65 2.23
CA VAL A 145 -3.44 0.19 3.54
C VAL A 145 -3.93 1.36 4.37
N TYR A 146 -5.13 1.22 4.92
CA TYR A 146 -5.68 2.14 5.90
C TYR A 146 -6.25 1.34 7.07
N GLN A 147 -5.72 1.55 8.27
CA GLN A 147 -6.03 0.76 9.45
C GLN A 147 -5.94 -0.74 9.15
N SER A 148 -7.06 -1.48 9.19
CA SER A 148 -7.14 -2.91 8.90
C SER A 148 -7.72 -3.26 7.53
N THR A 149 -7.75 -2.31 6.59
CA THR A 149 -8.22 -2.52 5.23
C THR A 149 -7.04 -2.43 4.28
N VAL A 150 -6.83 -3.49 3.49
CA VAL A 150 -5.76 -3.59 2.50
C VAL A 150 -6.39 -3.63 1.11
N VAL A 151 -5.91 -2.78 0.22
CA VAL A 151 -6.33 -2.73 -1.19
C VAL A 151 -5.18 -3.25 -2.04
N ILE A 152 -5.48 -4.17 -2.96
CA ILE A 152 -4.50 -4.84 -3.81
C ILE A 152 -4.93 -4.69 -5.26
N GLY A 153 -4.12 -3.98 -6.05
CA GLY A 153 -4.33 -3.80 -7.47
C GLY A 153 -3.85 -4.99 -8.30
N LYS A 154 -4.53 -5.20 -9.43
CA LYS A 154 -4.29 -6.24 -10.44
C LYS A 154 -4.53 -5.65 -11.84
N SER A 155 -3.58 -4.90 -12.40
CA SER A 155 -3.83 -4.13 -13.64
C SER A 155 -4.13 -4.96 -14.89
N ARG A 156 -3.96 -6.29 -14.82
CA ARG A 156 -4.18 -7.20 -15.96
C ARG A 156 -5.12 -8.37 -15.64
N ALA A 157 -5.89 -8.27 -14.55
CA ALA A 157 -6.90 -9.25 -14.19
C ALA A 157 -8.15 -9.18 -15.09
N SER A 158 -8.95 -10.27 -15.08
CA SER A 158 -10.30 -10.39 -15.67
C SER A 158 -10.49 -9.71 -17.03
N LEU A 159 -10.26 -10.45 -18.13
CA LEU A 159 -10.34 -9.91 -19.50
C LEU A 159 -9.34 -8.75 -19.80
N LYS A 160 -8.29 -8.61 -18.97
CA LYS A 160 -7.20 -7.63 -19.09
C LYS A 160 -7.61 -6.16 -18.92
N GLN A 161 -8.83 -5.89 -18.44
CA GLN A 161 -9.24 -4.55 -18.01
C GLN A 161 -8.62 -4.17 -16.65
N GLY A 162 -8.35 -5.17 -15.80
CA GLY A 162 -7.80 -5.00 -14.47
C GLY A 162 -8.86 -5.01 -13.36
N ALA A 163 -8.41 -5.10 -12.10
CA ALA A 163 -9.27 -5.13 -10.92
C ALA A 163 -8.51 -4.66 -9.66
N ALA A 164 -9.23 -4.36 -8.59
CA ALA A 164 -8.65 -4.20 -7.25
C ALA A 164 -9.43 -5.03 -6.23
N SER A 165 -8.73 -5.78 -5.39
CA SER A 165 -9.34 -6.54 -4.29
C SER A 165 -9.19 -5.79 -2.97
N VAL A 166 -10.24 -5.80 -2.16
CA VAL A 166 -10.24 -5.26 -0.80
C VAL A 166 -10.25 -6.41 0.19
N TYR A 167 -9.26 -6.43 1.06
CA TYR A 167 -9.12 -7.41 2.14
C TYR A 167 -9.27 -6.75 3.49
N GLU A 168 -10.04 -7.39 4.36
CA GLU A 168 -10.22 -6.99 5.75
C GLU A 168 -9.96 -8.19 6.67
N ARG A 169 -9.64 -7.89 7.92
CA ARG A 169 -9.37 -8.92 8.92
C ARG A 169 -10.68 -9.39 9.55
N ASP A 170 -10.94 -10.69 9.49
CA ASP A 170 -12.11 -11.29 10.11
C ASP A 170 -11.95 -11.44 11.65
N ALA A 171 -12.99 -11.93 12.33
CA ALA A 171 -12.98 -12.14 13.77
C ALA A 171 -11.95 -13.20 14.24
N THR A 172 -11.44 -14.04 13.34
CA THR A 172 -10.41 -15.05 13.62
C THR A 172 -9.00 -14.50 13.46
N GLY A 173 -8.87 -13.29 12.88
CA GLY A 173 -7.60 -12.67 12.59
C GLY A 173 -7.06 -13.00 11.19
N THR A 174 -7.88 -13.59 10.33
CA THR A 174 -7.51 -13.97 8.95
C THR A 174 -7.88 -12.84 7.99
N TRP A 175 -7.03 -12.60 6.99
CA TRP A 175 -7.33 -11.66 5.91
C TRP A 175 -8.28 -12.30 4.90
N VAL A 176 -9.46 -11.70 4.72
CA VAL A 176 -10.52 -12.20 3.82
C VAL A 176 -10.86 -11.15 2.78
N GLU A 177 -11.07 -11.58 1.53
CA GLU A 177 -11.51 -10.69 0.46
C GLU A 177 -12.97 -10.28 0.73
N THR A 178 -13.20 -9.00 1.01
CA THR A 178 -14.53 -8.45 1.28
C THR A 178 -15.16 -7.80 0.05
N ALA A 179 -14.35 -7.41 -0.94
CA ALA A 179 -14.84 -6.85 -2.20
C ALA A 179 -13.84 -7.06 -3.34
N LEU A 180 -14.38 -7.22 -4.54
CA LEU A 180 -13.67 -7.11 -5.81
C LEU A 180 -14.22 -5.89 -6.55
N LEU A 181 -13.36 -4.91 -6.81
CA LEU A 181 -13.69 -3.66 -7.46
C LEU A 181 -13.25 -3.71 -8.93
N THR A 182 -14.16 -3.34 -9.82
CA THR A 182 -13.95 -3.29 -11.28
C THR A 182 -14.66 -2.07 -11.85
N ALA A 183 -14.08 -1.43 -12.86
CA ALA A 183 -14.76 -0.41 -13.65
C ALA A 183 -15.97 -1.00 -14.40
N ASP A 184 -17.11 -0.33 -14.33
CA ASP A 184 -18.35 -0.75 -15.03
C ASP A 184 -18.21 -0.61 -16.56
N ASP A 185 -17.37 0.33 -17.00
CA ASP A 185 -17.01 0.61 -18.39
C ASP A 185 -15.68 -0.02 -18.83
N GLY A 186 -15.09 -0.87 -17.97
CA GLY A 186 -13.77 -1.43 -18.22
C GLY A 186 -13.66 -2.23 -19.52
N ALA A 187 -12.59 -1.97 -20.27
CA ALA A 187 -12.22 -2.59 -21.53
C ALA A 187 -10.81 -3.21 -21.47
N GLU A 188 -10.50 -4.09 -22.43
CA GLU A 188 -9.16 -4.69 -22.53
C GLU A 188 -8.11 -3.60 -22.76
N GLY A 189 -7.20 -3.43 -21.81
CA GLY A 189 -6.11 -2.46 -21.95
C GLY A 189 -6.13 -1.36 -20.89
N ASP A 190 -7.23 -1.14 -20.19
CA ASP A 190 -7.43 0.04 -19.34
C ASP A 190 -6.50 0.11 -18.13
N ARG A 191 -5.98 -1.05 -17.70
CA ARG A 191 -5.08 -1.18 -16.55
C ARG A 191 -5.68 -0.73 -15.23
N PHE A 192 -6.98 -0.95 -15.02
CA PHE A 192 -7.63 -0.69 -13.74
C PHE A 192 -6.90 -1.41 -12.59
N GLY A 193 -6.53 -0.69 -11.54
CA GLY A 193 -5.75 -1.24 -10.43
C GLY A 193 -4.24 -1.13 -10.61
N ILE A 194 -3.76 -0.39 -11.62
CA ILE A 194 -2.33 -0.07 -11.76
C ILE A 194 -1.79 0.77 -10.59
N SER A 195 -2.63 1.62 -10.01
CA SER A 195 -2.37 2.45 -8.85
C SER A 195 -3.61 2.41 -7.96
N VAL A 196 -3.40 2.33 -6.65
CA VAL A 196 -4.48 2.28 -5.66
C VAL A 196 -4.08 3.13 -4.45
N ALA A 197 -5.06 3.83 -3.88
CA ALA A 197 -4.90 4.57 -2.64
C ALA A 197 -6.17 4.43 -1.79
N ILE A 198 -6.04 4.50 -0.47
CA ILE A 198 -7.15 4.38 0.47
C ILE A 198 -6.96 5.33 1.64
N ASP A 199 -8.03 6.05 1.98
CA ASP A 199 -8.15 6.78 3.23
C ASP A 199 -9.60 6.70 3.75
N GLY A 200 -9.74 6.27 5.00
CA GLY A 200 -11.05 6.09 5.63
C GLY A 200 -11.94 5.13 4.83
N ASN A 201 -13.03 5.69 4.32
CA ASN A 201 -14.05 4.97 3.55
C ASN A 201 -13.99 5.27 2.05
N ALA A 202 -12.86 5.78 1.54
CA ALA A 202 -12.68 6.07 0.12
C ALA A 202 -11.45 5.33 -0.43
N ILE A 203 -11.64 4.69 -1.58
CA ILE A 203 -10.58 4.04 -2.35
C ILE A 203 -10.52 4.73 -3.71
N VAL A 204 -9.32 5.10 -4.16
CA VAL A 204 -9.06 5.62 -5.50
C VAL A 204 -8.27 4.59 -6.29
N ILE A 205 -8.68 4.33 -7.54
CA ILE A 205 -8.06 3.33 -8.40
C ILE A 205 -7.79 3.95 -9.76
N GLY A 206 -6.54 3.91 -10.20
CA GLY A 206 -6.14 4.37 -11.53
C GLY A 206 -6.39 3.33 -12.63
N ALA A 207 -6.70 3.83 -13.82
CA ALA A 207 -6.84 3.09 -15.07
C ALA A 207 -6.27 3.93 -16.23
N PHE A 208 -4.95 4.03 -16.30
CA PHE A 208 -4.30 4.96 -17.24
C PHE A 208 -4.48 4.60 -18.72
N GLY A 209 -4.84 3.35 -19.01
CA GLY A 209 -5.08 2.87 -20.37
C GLY A 209 -6.50 3.11 -20.86
N ASP A 210 -7.40 3.61 -20.02
CA ASP A 210 -8.79 3.85 -20.38
C ASP A 210 -8.92 4.87 -21.53
N ASP A 211 -9.85 4.60 -22.43
CA ASP A 211 -10.06 5.37 -23.65
C ASP A 211 -11.18 6.41 -23.43
N ALA A 212 -10.97 7.64 -23.92
CA ALA A 212 -12.02 8.66 -23.97
C ALA A 212 -12.51 8.85 -25.42
N GLU A 213 -13.65 9.53 -25.59
CA GLU A 213 -14.18 9.83 -26.92
C GLU A 213 -13.13 10.57 -27.77
N GLY A 214 -12.65 9.89 -28.82
CA GLY A 214 -11.64 10.42 -29.74
C GLY A 214 -10.19 10.39 -29.23
N ALA A 215 -9.91 9.76 -28.09
CA ALA A 215 -8.56 9.71 -27.51
C ALA A 215 -8.28 8.36 -26.84
N SER A 216 -7.31 7.61 -27.39
CA SER A 216 -6.85 6.38 -26.74
C SER A 216 -6.02 6.69 -25.49
N ASN A 217 -6.03 5.82 -24.47
CA ASN A 217 -5.26 5.96 -23.22
C ASN A 217 -5.31 7.39 -22.63
N ALA A 218 -6.48 8.04 -22.69
CA ALA A 218 -6.71 9.30 -22.01
C ALA A 218 -6.55 9.10 -20.50
N GLY A 219 -7.03 7.94 -20.03
CA GLY A 219 -6.96 7.45 -18.67
C GLY A 219 -8.09 7.94 -17.79
N SER A 220 -8.42 7.14 -16.78
CA SER A 220 -9.43 7.44 -15.76
C SER A 220 -8.91 7.10 -14.37
N ALA A 221 -9.55 7.68 -13.35
CA ALA A 221 -9.43 7.24 -11.96
C ALA A 221 -10.83 7.05 -11.36
N TYR A 222 -11.03 5.97 -10.63
CA TYR A 222 -12.32 5.59 -10.08
C TYR A 222 -12.29 5.71 -8.56
N VAL A 223 -13.31 6.36 -8.00
CA VAL A 223 -13.47 6.51 -6.55
C VAL A 223 -14.58 5.59 -6.08
N TYR A 224 -14.24 4.64 -5.20
CA TYR A 224 -15.19 3.78 -4.51
C TYR A 224 -15.35 4.26 -3.08
N GLU A 225 -16.58 4.24 -2.58
CA GLU A 225 -16.88 4.63 -1.20
C GLU A 225 -17.61 3.52 -0.45
N LYS A 226 -17.24 3.35 0.83
CA LYS A 226 -17.84 2.35 1.72
C LYS A 226 -19.02 2.93 2.46
N ALA A 227 -20.20 2.37 2.25
CA ALA A 227 -21.40 2.65 3.03
C ALA A 227 -22.02 1.34 3.50
N SER A 228 -22.33 1.23 4.80
CA SER A 228 -22.94 0.02 5.38
C SER A 228 -22.18 -1.27 5.03
N ASN A 229 -20.84 -1.22 5.07
CA ASN A 229 -19.93 -2.31 4.70
C ASN A 229 -19.94 -2.75 3.23
N VAL A 230 -20.51 -1.95 2.34
CA VAL A 230 -20.51 -2.20 0.89
C VAL A 230 -19.71 -1.10 0.20
N TRP A 231 -18.76 -1.50 -0.64
CA TRP A 231 -18.04 -0.60 -1.54
C TRP A 231 -18.85 -0.41 -2.82
N SER A 232 -19.09 0.84 -3.20
CA SER A 232 -19.79 1.19 -4.44
C SER A 232 -19.07 2.30 -5.18
N LEU A 233 -19.11 2.27 -6.51
CA LEU A 233 -18.56 3.35 -7.35
C LEU A 233 -19.28 4.66 -7.01
N SER A 234 -18.52 5.66 -6.56
CA SER A 234 -18.99 6.99 -6.18
C SER A 234 -18.75 8.00 -7.31
N ALA A 235 -17.59 7.92 -7.99
CA ALA A 235 -17.27 8.78 -9.12
C ALA A 235 -16.25 8.11 -10.07
N GLN A 236 -16.36 8.44 -11.35
CA GLN A 236 -15.27 8.32 -12.33
C GLN A 236 -14.70 9.73 -12.54
N LEU A 237 -13.39 9.85 -12.39
CA LEU A 237 -12.61 11.06 -12.60
C LEU A 237 -11.87 10.88 -13.92
N ALA A 238 -12.08 11.80 -14.85
CA ALA A 238 -11.42 11.81 -16.14
C ALA A 238 -10.94 13.22 -16.47
N PRO A 239 -9.86 13.37 -17.26
CA PRO A 239 -9.43 14.66 -17.74
C PRO A 239 -10.45 15.20 -18.75
N SER A 240 -10.71 16.51 -18.76
CA SER A 240 -11.64 17.12 -19.73
C SER A 240 -11.06 17.23 -21.16
N THR A 241 -9.94 16.55 -21.44
CA THR A 241 -9.14 16.71 -22.65
C THR A 241 -9.19 15.46 -23.51
N THR A 242 -9.20 15.62 -24.83
CA THR A 242 -9.15 14.53 -25.80
C THR A 242 -7.71 14.10 -26.13
N ALA A 243 -6.79 14.18 -25.18
CA ALA A 243 -5.37 13.88 -25.38
C ALA A 243 -4.97 12.60 -24.63
N GLN A 244 -3.99 11.86 -25.18
CA GLN A 244 -3.29 10.78 -24.48
C GLN A 244 -2.62 11.33 -23.22
N GLY A 245 -3.31 11.22 -22.08
CA GLY A 245 -2.87 11.80 -20.81
C GLY A 245 -2.23 10.78 -19.88
N HIS A 246 -2.57 9.49 -20.04
CA HIS A 246 -2.34 8.47 -19.03
C HIS A 246 -2.84 8.91 -17.65
N PHE A 247 -4.00 9.57 -17.60
CA PHE A 247 -4.60 10.01 -16.34
C PHE A 247 -4.92 8.81 -15.45
N GLY A 248 -4.59 8.88 -14.16
CA GLY A 248 -4.68 7.72 -13.27
C GLY A 248 -3.45 6.83 -13.34
N LYS A 249 -2.34 7.27 -13.96
CA LYS A 249 -1.07 6.54 -13.92
C LYS A 249 -0.57 6.32 -12.49
N ASP A 250 -0.80 7.30 -11.64
CA ASP A 250 -0.61 7.23 -10.20
C ASP A 250 -1.71 8.05 -9.50
N VAL A 251 -2.12 7.60 -8.31
CA VAL A 251 -3.22 8.22 -7.54
C VAL A 251 -2.86 8.22 -6.07
N ASP A 252 -3.31 9.26 -5.36
CA ASP A 252 -3.24 9.30 -3.90
C ASP A 252 -4.45 10.03 -3.30
N ILE A 253 -4.75 9.76 -2.03
CA ILE A 253 -5.89 10.35 -1.30
C ILE A 253 -5.51 10.69 0.14
N SER A 254 -5.91 11.89 0.57
CA SER A 254 -5.84 12.31 1.96
C SER A 254 -7.09 13.11 2.33
N GLY A 255 -7.82 12.62 3.32
CA GLY A 255 -9.13 13.08 3.73
C GLY A 255 -10.13 13.15 2.57
N THR A 256 -10.45 14.37 2.17
CA THR A 256 -11.38 14.66 1.06
C THR A 256 -10.68 15.10 -0.21
N THR A 257 -9.35 14.99 -0.28
CA THR A 257 -8.54 15.42 -1.42
C THR A 257 -7.99 14.20 -2.15
N VAL A 258 -8.24 14.13 -3.45
CA VAL A 258 -7.67 13.12 -4.35
C VAL A 258 -6.70 13.82 -5.29
N LEU A 259 -5.52 13.25 -5.45
CA LEU A 259 -4.52 13.70 -6.41
C LEU A 259 -4.32 12.62 -7.48
N VAL A 260 -4.42 13.01 -8.74
CA VAL A 260 -4.26 12.10 -9.88
C VAL A 260 -3.18 12.60 -10.83
N GLY A 261 -2.23 11.73 -11.16
CA GLY A 261 -1.17 11.99 -12.14
C GLY A 261 -1.58 11.67 -13.59
N ALA A 262 -1.13 12.49 -14.54
CA ALA A 262 -1.31 12.31 -15.98
C ALA A 262 -0.01 12.69 -16.73
N PRO A 263 1.04 11.86 -16.65
CA PRO A 263 2.38 12.22 -17.15
C PRO A 263 2.47 12.31 -18.68
N GLY A 264 1.50 11.76 -19.41
CA GLY A 264 1.44 11.83 -20.87
C GLY A 264 0.89 13.15 -21.40
N LEU A 265 0.19 13.92 -20.57
CA LEU A 265 -0.59 15.08 -21.04
C LEU A 265 0.31 16.17 -21.63
N ASP A 266 -0.03 16.65 -22.83
CA ASP A 266 0.71 17.66 -23.59
C ASP A 266 2.22 17.38 -23.75
N ASN A 267 2.61 16.10 -23.66
CA ASN A 267 4.00 15.65 -23.63
C ASN A 267 4.86 16.29 -22.53
N LYS A 268 4.26 16.87 -21.50
CA LYS A 268 4.95 17.45 -20.34
C LYS A 268 4.52 16.80 -19.03
N GLY A 269 3.25 16.43 -18.97
CA GLY A 269 2.58 15.87 -17.81
C GLY A 269 1.83 16.92 -16.99
N ALA A 270 0.82 16.44 -16.27
CA ALA A 270 -0.03 17.23 -15.38
C ALA A 270 -0.41 16.41 -14.12
N ALA A 271 -0.89 17.10 -13.10
CA ALA A 271 -1.60 16.45 -11.99
C ALA A 271 -2.89 17.21 -11.67
N PHE A 272 -3.86 16.50 -11.11
CA PHE A 272 -5.23 16.99 -10.93
C PHE A 272 -5.66 16.79 -9.48
N PHE A 273 -6.06 17.88 -8.84
CA PHE A 273 -6.65 17.86 -7.51
C PHE A 273 -8.16 17.81 -7.60
N TYR A 274 -8.76 16.77 -7.02
CA TYR A 274 -10.19 16.67 -6.81
C TYR A 274 -10.49 16.82 -5.32
N SER A 275 -11.64 17.41 -5.01
CA SER A 275 -12.14 17.43 -3.63
C SER A 275 -13.58 16.99 -3.55
N LYS A 276 -13.96 16.39 -2.42
CA LYS A 276 -15.33 16.03 -2.13
C LYS A 276 -16.02 17.12 -1.32
N ALA A 277 -17.12 17.65 -1.85
CA ALA A 277 -18.01 18.56 -1.13
C ALA A 277 -19.47 18.18 -1.37
N GLY A 278 -20.27 18.10 -0.29
CA GLY A 278 -21.70 17.78 -0.40
C GLY A 278 -22.01 16.40 -1.01
N GLY A 279 -21.08 15.44 -0.94
CA GLY A 279 -21.24 14.12 -1.54
C GLY A 279 -20.63 13.97 -2.94
N THR A 280 -20.22 15.06 -3.58
CA THR A 280 -19.75 15.07 -4.97
C THR A 280 -18.25 15.35 -5.06
N TRP A 281 -17.55 14.55 -5.84
CA TRP A 281 -16.16 14.80 -6.24
C TRP A 281 -16.11 15.82 -7.37
N SER A 282 -15.28 16.84 -7.24
CA SER A 282 -15.14 17.89 -8.25
C SER A 282 -13.68 18.28 -8.43
N LEU A 283 -13.28 18.52 -9.68
CA LEU A 283 -11.96 19.06 -10.00
C LEU A 283 -11.82 20.44 -9.36
N VAL A 284 -10.79 20.59 -8.53
CA VAL A 284 -10.43 21.84 -7.87
C VAL A 284 -9.40 22.59 -8.71
N GLU A 285 -8.36 21.88 -9.15
CA GLU A 285 -7.22 22.48 -9.83
C GLU A 285 -6.50 21.44 -10.69
N THR A 286 -6.03 21.89 -11.86
CA THR A 286 -5.01 21.18 -12.66
C THR A 286 -3.70 21.92 -12.48
N VAL A 287 -2.67 21.21 -12.03
CA VAL A 287 -1.33 21.76 -11.83
C VAL A 287 -0.38 21.25 -12.90
N LEU A 288 0.49 22.16 -13.35
CA LEU A 288 1.56 21.91 -14.30
C LEU A 288 2.89 22.34 -13.68
N ALA A 289 3.99 21.73 -14.10
CA ALA A 289 5.32 22.25 -13.78
C ALA A 289 5.53 23.62 -14.46
N ALA A 290 5.86 24.66 -13.69
CA ALA A 290 6.06 26.01 -14.21
C ALA A 290 7.24 26.09 -15.19
N ASP A 291 8.25 25.25 -14.98
CA ASP A 291 9.42 25.04 -15.84
C ASP A 291 9.26 23.82 -16.77
N GLY A 292 8.05 23.27 -16.86
CA GLY A 292 7.78 22.02 -17.57
C GLY A 292 8.17 22.06 -19.05
N ALA A 293 9.05 21.13 -19.42
CA ALA A 293 9.54 20.86 -20.76
C ALA A 293 8.98 19.54 -21.32
N SER A 294 9.10 19.41 -22.63
CA SER A 294 8.68 18.21 -23.35
C SER A 294 9.48 16.98 -22.85
N GLY A 295 8.77 15.93 -22.43
CA GLY A 295 9.33 14.68 -21.93
C GLY A 295 9.53 14.62 -20.41
N ASP A 296 9.19 15.67 -19.66
CA ASP A 296 9.45 15.75 -18.21
C ASP A 296 8.60 14.77 -17.37
N LYS A 297 7.43 14.36 -17.90
CA LYS A 297 6.50 13.43 -17.26
C LYS A 297 6.07 13.86 -15.86
N PHE A 298 5.75 15.14 -15.71
CA PHE A 298 5.17 15.67 -14.47
C PHE A 298 3.87 14.92 -14.13
N GLY A 299 3.75 14.40 -12.91
CA GLY A 299 2.62 13.54 -12.52
C GLY A 299 2.87 12.06 -12.77
N GLU A 300 4.10 11.62 -13.03
CA GLU A 300 4.42 10.18 -13.10
C GLU A 300 4.23 9.49 -11.75
N SER A 301 4.54 10.20 -10.66
CA SER A 301 4.21 9.81 -9.29
C SER A 301 3.61 10.99 -8.53
N VAL A 302 2.66 10.70 -7.65
CA VAL A 302 1.97 11.70 -6.83
C VAL A 302 1.85 11.22 -5.39
N ALA A 303 1.92 12.17 -4.46
CA ALA A 303 1.61 11.93 -3.05
C ALA A 303 0.92 13.15 -2.47
N VAL A 304 -0.08 12.95 -1.61
CA VAL A 304 -0.81 14.00 -0.92
C VAL A 304 -0.99 13.64 0.56
N ASP A 305 -0.65 14.57 1.43
CA ASP A 305 -0.85 14.48 2.87
C ASP A 305 -1.39 15.82 3.37
N ASP A 306 -2.64 15.81 3.83
CA ASP A 306 -3.40 16.98 4.25
C ASP A 306 -3.36 18.12 3.22
N ALA A 307 -2.50 19.12 3.47
CA ALA A 307 -2.35 20.33 2.67
C ALA A 307 -1.09 20.32 1.80
N THR A 308 -0.29 19.26 1.84
CA THR A 308 0.96 19.16 1.08
C THR A 308 0.83 18.08 0.02
N ALA A 309 1.27 18.37 -1.19
CA ALA A 309 1.41 17.39 -2.24
C ALA A 309 2.82 17.41 -2.81
N VAL A 310 3.30 16.24 -3.23
CA VAL A 310 4.56 16.06 -3.94
C VAL A 310 4.28 15.40 -5.27
N ILE A 311 4.80 15.97 -6.35
CA ILE A 311 4.58 15.46 -7.71
C ILE A 311 5.92 15.23 -8.37
N GLY A 312 6.15 14.01 -8.86
CA GLY A 312 7.37 13.61 -9.56
C GLY A 312 7.34 13.96 -11.05
N ALA A 313 8.48 14.37 -11.57
CA ALA A 313 8.75 14.57 -12.99
C ALA A 313 10.11 13.94 -13.34
N PRO A 314 10.18 12.60 -13.48
CA PRO A 314 11.45 11.91 -13.63
C PRO A 314 12.14 12.19 -14.97
N GLY A 315 11.43 12.74 -15.96
CA GLY A 315 12.00 13.07 -17.27
C GLY A 315 12.83 14.36 -17.30
N VAL A 316 12.71 15.21 -16.27
CA VAL A 316 13.41 16.50 -16.18
C VAL A 316 14.92 16.33 -16.37
N SER A 317 15.53 17.24 -17.13
CA SER A 317 16.98 17.29 -17.38
C SER A 317 17.56 15.97 -17.87
N SER A 318 16.94 15.37 -18.89
CA SER A 318 17.37 14.10 -19.50
C SER A 318 17.38 12.92 -18.51
N GLY A 319 16.41 12.88 -17.59
CA GLY A 319 16.25 11.78 -16.65
C GLY A 319 16.90 11.98 -15.28
N ALA A 320 17.48 13.16 -15.01
CA ALA A 320 17.92 13.50 -13.65
C ALA A 320 16.72 13.60 -12.68
N GLY A 321 15.56 13.99 -13.21
CA GLY A 321 14.30 14.07 -12.50
C GLY A 321 14.17 15.31 -11.60
N ALA A 322 12.92 15.65 -11.28
CA ALA A 322 12.59 16.63 -10.27
C ALA A 322 11.36 16.18 -9.47
N ALA A 323 11.21 16.74 -8.27
CA ALA A 323 10.01 16.61 -7.45
C ALA A 323 9.53 18.00 -7.04
N TYR A 324 8.24 18.25 -7.25
CA TYR A 324 7.61 19.54 -7.01
C TYR A 324 6.72 19.45 -5.79
N VAL A 325 6.89 20.37 -4.85
CA VAL A 325 6.07 20.43 -3.64
C VAL A 325 5.05 21.54 -3.76
N PHE A 326 3.78 21.18 -3.60
CA PHE A 326 2.66 22.11 -3.56
C PHE A 326 2.11 22.17 -2.14
N ARG A 327 1.80 23.37 -1.66
CA ARG A 327 1.18 23.58 -0.34
C ARG A 327 -0.11 24.36 -0.50
N GLY A 328 -1.21 23.76 -0.08
CA GLY A 328 -2.47 24.44 0.14
C GLY A 328 -2.38 25.33 1.39
N THR A 329 -2.97 26.51 1.33
CA THR A 329 -3.29 27.28 2.54
C THR A 329 -4.67 26.83 3.04
N THR A 330 -4.80 26.66 4.36
CA THR A 330 -5.90 26.00 5.05
C THR A 330 -7.33 26.35 4.54
N SER A 331 -8.16 25.30 4.41
CA SER A 331 -9.62 25.27 4.11
C SER A 331 -10.10 25.66 2.70
N ARG A 332 -9.20 25.97 1.77
CA ARG A 332 -9.49 26.00 0.32
C ARG A 332 -8.15 26.03 -0.37
N ILE A 333 -7.85 25.04 -1.21
CA ILE A 333 -6.74 25.14 -2.17
C ILE A 333 -7.02 26.42 -2.97
N LEU A 334 -6.21 27.45 -2.71
CA LEU A 334 -6.49 28.82 -3.11
C LEU A 334 -6.24 28.99 -4.60
N ARG A 335 -7.16 29.73 -5.22
CA ARG A 335 -7.00 30.41 -6.50
C ARG A 335 -5.57 30.93 -6.65
N GLY A 336 -4.86 30.44 -7.66
CA GLY A 336 -3.54 30.92 -8.05
C GLY A 336 -3.50 32.45 -8.07
N ARG A 337 -2.73 33.03 -7.14
CA ARG A 337 -2.17 34.37 -7.34
C ARG A 337 -0.80 34.18 -7.96
N ASN A 338 -0.71 34.49 -9.24
CA ASN A 338 0.50 34.97 -9.88
C ASN A 338 1.09 36.07 -8.98
N LEU A 339 2.12 35.74 -8.20
CA LEU A 339 3.06 36.75 -7.72
C LEU A 339 4.00 37.03 -8.87
N GLY A 340 3.52 37.88 -9.79
CA GLY A 340 4.40 38.59 -10.70
C GLY A 340 5.36 39.42 -9.85
N TYR A 341 6.66 39.22 -10.07
CA TYR A 341 7.68 40.14 -9.65
C TYR A 341 7.40 41.52 -10.26
N LEU A 342 7.18 42.52 -9.41
CA LEU A 342 7.60 43.92 -9.58
C LEU A 342 7.72 44.56 -8.18
#